data_AF-A0A938KN18-F1
#
_entry.id   AF-A0A938KN18-F1
#
_cell.length_a   1.000
_cell.length_b   1.000
_cell.length_c   1.000
_cell.angle_alpha   90.00
_cell.angle_beta   90.00
_cell.angle_gamma   90.00
#
_symmetry.space_group_name_H-M   'P 1'
#
loop_
_entity.id
_entity.type
_entity.pdbx_description
1 polymer ?
#
loop_
_entity_poly.entity_id
_entity_poly.type
_entity_poly.pdbx_seq_one_letter_code
_entity_poly.pdbx_strand_id
1 'polypeptide(L)'
;MIPRARRILAGALALAALATAEEPPGPAVELPPMIGEEAATLPPWLYVRTEDTEYLSRCKEATTRGYVEMARSRMRWVRSLFPEEMLARSDVPGVAVLASQRSKSAANAEVIGEELRAQDAARAGDGYIRTKTAPNMMLIDADAIGVFAYIDEWEFDCNQLTISSDYVRHLLMRRTPAPPAWLIDGMMTVYNAVLFRESPITLAPLAWHSVEEVRALAKDSGAARTLLPMSELISGTGGAALHPRIARAQSALVVRWALDPRNGVREAFWKFAVQSAAVPASEAMFQACLGFGYADWRDRVSDYLPAAVREHLRLELEKSLPSPPLEIRRATPNEIARLRGEWERLAVPLVRHHHPAHAVRYLEQARRTLRRAHDAGDSDPRLFASLGLCEIDAGEPLAARGFLESAVAAGVARPRAAYELARLRWSELNREAATARRTFTAEEIARVLAPLRAALDQSPLLVDAVGLWADAWARTSALPGPDDVRILRRGAEQFVADPKVALRVARALGRHGMAAAAKEVLGAGFLHQRDDAVRAQFAQMFAALNAPARRPE
;
A
#
# COMPACT_ATOMS: atom_id res chain seq x y z
N MET A 1 57.47 -46.47 15.64
CA MET A 1 57.18 -45.68 16.86
C MET A 1 57.33 -44.20 16.55
N ILE A 2 56.38 -43.40 17.06
CA ILE A 2 56.39 -41.95 17.35
C ILE A 2 57.74 -41.48 17.97
N PRO A 3 58.19 -40.19 17.95
CA PRO A 3 57.56 -38.93 17.52
C PRO A 3 58.37 -38.25 16.36
N ARG A 4 58.38 -36.94 16.04
CA ARG A 4 57.68 -35.69 16.48
C ARG A 4 57.71 -34.65 15.33
N ALA A 5 56.73 -33.77 15.20
CA ALA A 5 56.81 -32.54 14.39
C ALA A 5 56.05 -31.40 15.08
N ARG A 6 56.62 -30.18 15.11
CA ARG A 6 55.94 -28.97 15.63
C ARG A 6 54.94 -28.46 14.59
N ARG A 7 53.68 -28.28 14.97
CA ARG A 7 52.70 -27.49 14.19
C ARG A 7 52.51 -26.14 14.86
N ILE A 8 52.59 -25.07 14.06
CA ILE A 8 52.09 -23.74 14.43
C ILE A 8 50.61 -23.70 14.03
N LEU A 9 49.78 -23.17 14.93
CA LEU A 9 48.33 -23.11 14.75
C LEU A 9 47.96 -21.78 14.08
N ALA A 10 47.46 -21.83 12.85
CA ALA A 10 46.78 -20.71 12.20
C ALA A 10 45.35 -21.16 11.87
N GLY A 11 44.37 -20.65 12.62
CA GLY A 11 42.96 -21.00 12.43
C GLY A 11 42.33 -20.15 11.33
N ALA A 12 41.90 -20.80 10.24
CA ALA A 12 41.01 -20.19 9.26
C ALA A 12 39.55 -20.50 9.66
N LEU A 13 38.74 -19.47 9.85
CA LEU A 13 37.29 -19.64 9.93
C LEU A 13 36.77 -20.04 8.55
N ALA A 14 36.10 -21.19 8.45
CA ALA A 14 35.32 -21.55 7.28
C ALA A 14 33.96 -20.83 7.35
N LEU A 15 33.70 -19.90 6.42
CA LEU A 15 32.33 -19.48 6.13
C LEU A 15 31.61 -20.65 5.46
N ALA A 16 30.56 -21.17 6.08
CA ALA A 16 29.63 -22.07 5.40
C ALA A 16 28.79 -21.25 4.42
N ALA A 17 28.96 -21.49 3.12
CA ALA A 17 28.11 -20.92 2.09
C ALA A 17 26.71 -21.56 2.19
N LEU A 18 25.70 -20.74 2.49
CA LEU A 18 24.30 -21.12 2.31
C LEU A 18 24.02 -21.20 0.80
N ALA A 19 23.81 -22.41 0.29
CA ALA A 19 23.34 -22.61 -1.06
C ALA A 19 21.89 -22.10 -1.17
N THR A 20 21.70 -20.98 -1.86
CA THR A 20 20.37 -20.51 -2.26
C THR A 20 19.82 -21.46 -3.31
N ALA A 21 18.65 -22.06 -3.04
CA ALA A 21 17.91 -22.76 -4.08
C ALA A 21 17.54 -21.74 -5.18
N GLU A 22 17.83 -22.08 -6.44
CA GLU A 22 17.38 -21.27 -7.57
C GLU A 22 15.84 -21.30 -7.62
N GLU A 23 15.22 -20.12 -7.50
CA GLU A 23 13.82 -19.97 -7.86
C GLU A 23 13.67 -20.23 -9.37
N PRO A 24 12.58 -20.90 -9.81
CA PRO A 24 12.30 -20.99 -11.24
C PRO A 24 12.18 -19.58 -11.83
N PRO A 25 12.60 -19.35 -13.09
CA PRO A 25 12.57 -18.03 -13.68
C PRO A 25 11.14 -17.48 -13.64
N GLY A 26 10.98 -16.35 -12.93
CA GLY A 26 9.72 -15.62 -12.89
C GLY A 26 9.30 -15.18 -14.29
N PRO A 27 8.02 -14.81 -14.49
CA PRO A 27 7.57 -14.28 -15.76
C PRO A 27 8.45 -13.09 -16.16
N ALA A 28 8.78 -12.98 -17.45
CA ALA A 28 9.50 -11.83 -17.96
C ALA A 28 8.70 -10.55 -17.67
N VAL A 29 9.34 -9.55 -17.05
CA VAL A 29 8.74 -8.25 -16.73
C VAL A 29 9.49 -7.17 -17.48
N GLU A 30 8.76 -6.35 -18.21
CA GLU A 30 9.30 -5.50 -19.25
C GLU A 30 9.53 -4.04 -18.81
N LEU A 31 10.10 -3.26 -19.72
CA LEU A 31 10.21 -1.83 -19.56
C LEU A 31 8.82 -1.18 -19.63
N PRO A 32 8.53 -0.17 -18.80
CA PRO A 32 7.54 0.84 -19.13
C PRO A 32 7.71 1.36 -20.57
N PRO A 33 6.63 1.85 -21.21
CA PRO A 33 6.79 2.73 -22.36
C PRO A 33 7.39 4.06 -21.93
N MET A 34 8.39 4.59 -22.64
CA MET A 34 8.61 6.03 -22.52
C MET A 34 7.43 6.72 -23.19
N ILE A 35 6.90 7.79 -22.61
CA ILE A 35 5.96 8.61 -23.37
C ILE A 35 6.79 9.37 -24.40
N GLY A 36 6.44 9.27 -25.68
CA GLY A 36 7.20 9.91 -26.77
C GLY A 36 7.15 11.45 -26.71
N GLU A 37 7.99 12.09 -27.51
CA GLU A 37 7.90 13.54 -27.74
C GLU A 37 6.70 13.91 -28.61
N GLU A 38 6.36 15.20 -28.61
CA GLU A 38 5.13 15.73 -29.22
C GLU A 38 5.25 15.81 -30.74
N ALA A 39 4.88 14.73 -31.44
CA ALA A 39 4.62 14.81 -32.88
C ALA A 39 3.37 15.68 -33.15
N ALA A 40 3.50 16.67 -34.03
CA ALA A 40 2.45 17.65 -34.36
C ALA A 40 1.15 17.05 -34.95
N THR A 41 1.17 15.77 -35.32
CA THR A 41 0.04 15.00 -35.88
C THR A 41 -0.80 14.26 -34.84
N LEU A 42 -0.41 14.27 -33.56
CA LEU A 42 -1.10 13.53 -32.49
C LEU A 42 -2.30 14.32 -31.92
N PRO A 43 -3.39 13.64 -31.48
CA PRO A 43 -4.54 14.29 -30.83
C PRO A 43 -4.11 15.15 -29.63
N PRO A 44 -4.76 16.29 -29.34
CA PRO A 44 -4.39 17.11 -28.18
C PRO A 44 -4.51 16.30 -26.88
N TRP A 45 -3.65 16.59 -25.89
CA TRP A 45 -3.84 16.06 -24.55
C TRP A 45 -5.16 16.59 -23.97
N LEU A 46 -5.98 15.67 -23.45
CA LEU A 46 -7.17 15.96 -22.67
C LEU A 46 -6.85 15.82 -21.18
N TYR A 47 -7.47 16.67 -20.36
CA TYR A 47 -7.43 16.63 -18.92
C TYR A 47 -8.85 16.37 -18.39
N VAL A 48 -8.96 15.49 -17.40
CA VAL A 48 -10.18 15.24 -16.63
C VAL A 48 -9.80 15.15 -15.16
N ARG A 49 -10.53 15.84 -14.28
CA ARG A 49 -10.37 15.69 -12.84
C ARG A 49 -11.60 15.00 -12.24
N THR A 50 -11.33 14.09 -11.31
CA THR A 50 -12.32 13.50 -10.42
C THR A 50 -11.95 13.84 -8.97
N GLU A 51 -12.70 13.30 -8.01
CA GLU A 51 -12.45 13.52 -6.59
C GLU A 51 -11.11 12.91 -6.14
N ASP A 52 -10.82 11.68 -6.59
CA ASP A 52 -9.65 10.90 -6.18
C ASP A 52 -8.54 10.79 -7.25
N THR A 53 -8.84 11.10 -8.53
CA THR A 53 -7.90 10.88 -9.65
C THR A 53 -7.84 12.05 -10.65
N GLU A 54 -6.64 12.44 -11.08
CA GLU A 54 -6.39 13.31 -12.22
C GLU A 54 -5.98 12.49 -13.45
N TYR A 55 -6.69 12.66 -14.57
CA TYR A 55 -6.46 11.94 -15.82
C TYR A 55 -5.81 12.83 -16.88
N LEU A 56 -4.80 12.31 -17.57
CA LEU A 56 -4.15 12.91 -18.73
C LEU A 56 -4.28 11.93 -19.91
N SER A 57 -5.01 12.29 -20.97
CA SER A 57 -5.41 11.37 -22.05
C SER A 57 -4.98 11.84 -23.44
N ARG A 58 -4.42 10.96 -24.27
CA ARG A 58 -4.26 11.12 -25.75
C ARG A 58 -5.35 10.41 -26.55
N CYS A 59 -6.32 9.77 -25.88
CA CYS A 59 -7.46 9.14 -26.53
C CYS A 59 -8.51 10.19 -26.97
N LYS A 60 -9.48 9.77 -27.80
CA LYS A 60 -10.67 10.56 -28.11
C LYS A 60 -11.47 10.87 -26.83
N GLU A 61 -12.25 11.95 -26.86
CA GLU A 61 -13.08 12.35 -25.72
C GLU A 61 -14.05 11.24 -25.29
N ALA A 62 -14.71 10.57 -26.24
CA ALA A 62 -15.65 9.48 -25.93
C ALA A 62 -14.96 8.30 -25.20
N THR A 63 -13.77 7.89 -25.66
CA THR A 63 -12.94 6.87 -25.01
C THR A 63 -12.56 7.30 -23.59
N THR A 64 -12.10 8.54 -23.44
CA THR A 64 -11.69 9.13 -22.16
C THR A 64 -12.86 9.18 -21.18
N ARG A 65 -14.03 9.64 -21.64
CA ARG A 65 -15.26 9.70 -20.85
C ARG A 65 -15.69 8.32 -20.37
N GLY A 66 -15.81 7.34 -21.29
CA GLY A 66 -16.20 5.98 -20.95
C GLY A 66 -15.23 5.29 -19.98
N TYR A 67 -13.92 5.52 -20.12
CA TYR A 67 -12.92 5.00 -19.17
C TYR A 67 -13.10 5.61 -17.77
N VAL A 68 -13.19 6.94 -17.65
CA VAL A 68 -13.29 7.62 -16.36
C VAL A 68 -14.62 7.31 -15.67
N GLU A 69 -15.74 7.33 -16.40
CA GLU A 69 -17.06 7.02 -15.83
C GLU A 69 -17.13 5.57 -15.34
N MET A 70 -16.61 4.61 -16.12
CA MET A 70 -16.59 3.22 -15.68
C MET A 70 -15.59 2.99 -14.54
N ALA A 71 -14.40 3.60 -14.55
CA ALA A 71 -13.44 3.47 -13.44
C ALA A 71 -14.05 3.92 -12.11
N ARG A 72 -14.71 5.09 -12.08
CA ARG A 72 -15.48 5.57 -10.92
C ARG A 72 -16.59 4.58 -10.55
N SER A 73 -17.33 4.06 -11.52
CA SER A 73 -18.43 3.13 -11.27
C SER A 73 -17.93 1.82 -10.65
N ARG A 74 -16.85 1.23 -11.18
CA ARG A 74 -16.23 0.00 -10.65
C ARG A 74 -15.60 0.23 -9.28
N MET A 75 -15.07 1.41 -8.98
CA MET A 75 -14.60 1.72 -7.62
C MET A 75 -15.74 1.70 -6.59
N ARG A 76 -16.95 2.14 -6.96
CA ARG A 76 -18.13 1.98 -6.09
C ARG A 76 -18.50 0.51 -5.87
N TRP A 77 -18.22 -0.39 -6.81
CA TRP A 77 -18.42 -1.83 -6.61
C TRP A 77 -17.42 -2.40 -5.61
N VAL A 78 -16.14 -1.96 -5.67
CA VAL A 78 -15.13 -2.29 -4.64
C VAL A 78 -15.61 -1.82 -3.27
N ARG A 79 -16.10 -0.57 -3.15
CA ARG A 79 -16.66 0.00 -1.90
C ARG A 79 -17.96 -0.70 -1.44
N SER A 80 -18.70 -1.33 -2.34
CA SER A 80 -19.89 -2.15 -2.02
C SER A 80 -19.52 -3.56 -1.53
N LEU A 81 -18.35 -4.08 -1.90
CA LEU A 81 -17.80 -5.32 -1.38
C LEU A 81 -17.11 -5.09 -0.02
N PHE A 82 -16.27 -4.06 0.06
CA PHE A 82 -15.44 -3.78 1.24
C PHE A 82 -15.70 -2.34 1.70
N PRO A 83 -16.04 -2.12 2.98
CA PRO A 83 -16.34 -0.79 3.48
C PRO A 83 -15.11 0.12 3.42
N GLU A 84 -15.32 1.43 3.36
CA GLU A 84 -14.26 2.41 3.10
C GLU A 84 -13.16 2.38 4.18
N GLU A 85 -13.52 2.10 5.43
CA GLU A 85 -12.61 1.97 6.57
C GLU A 85 -11.64 0.79 6.46
N MET A 86 -11.86 -0.13 5.51
CA MET A 86 -10.98 -1.25 5.20
C MET A 86 -10.05 -0.97 4.00
N LEU A 87 -10.25 0.15 3.28
CA LEU A 87 -9.43 0.58 2.15
C LEU A 87 -8.46 1.69 2.57
N ALA A 88 -7.34 1.83 1.88
CA ALA A 88 -6.45 2.97 2.08
C ALA A 88 -7.10 4.26 1.58
N ARG A 89 -7.09 5.31 2.41
CA ARG A 89 -7.35 6.68 1.97
C ARG A 89 -6.06 7.34 1.47
N SER A 90 -6.19 8.19 0.45
CA SER A 90 -5.15 9.12 0.02
C SER A 90 -5.76 10.50 -0.12
N ASP A 91 -5.09 11.51 0.42
CA ASP A 91 -5.40 12.93 0.17
C ASP A 91 -4.59 13.46 -1.02
N VAL A 92 -3.63 12.67 -1.52
CA VAL A 92 -2.93 12.86 -2.80
C VAL A 92 -3.79 12.25 -3.91
N PRO A 93 -4.21 13.03 -4.93
CA PRO A 93 -4.92 12.46 -6.08
C PRO A 93 -4.04 11.46 -6.83
N GLY A 94 -4.61 10.34 -7.24
CA GLY A 94 -3.99 9.41 -8.18
C GLY A 94 -3.76 10.06 -9.54
N VAL A 95 -2.75 9.62 -10.26
CA VAL A 95 -2.44 10.07 -11.63
C VAL A 95 -2.75 8.95 -12.61
N ALA A 96 -3.57 9.21 -13.63
CA ALA A 96 -3.90 8.24 -14.66
C ALA A 96 -3.55 8.77 -16.06
N VAL A 97 -2.60 8.12 -16.75
CA VAL A 97 -2.22 8.47 -18.12
C VAL A 97 -2.83 7.48 -19.09
N LEU A 98 -3.69 7.97 -20.00
CA LEU A 98 -4.37 7.16 -21.00
C LEU A 98 -3.76 7.43 -22.38
N ALA A 99 -3.23 6.40 -23.04
CA ALA A 99 -2.61 6.50 -24.35
C ALA A 99 -3.31 5.58 -25.36
N SER A 100 -3.40 6.04 -26.62
CA SER A 100 -4.07 5.30 -27.71
C SER A 100 -3.07 4.37 -28.39
N GLN A 101 -3.45 3.11 -28.69
CA GLN A 101 -2.53 2.20 -29.41
C GLN A 101 -2.15 2.69 -30.81
N ARG A 102 -2.94 3.61 -31.38
CA ARG A 102 -2.67 4.22 -32.68
C ARG A 102 -1.72 5.43 -32.63
N SER A 103 -1.44 5.98 -31.44
CA SER A 103 -0.37 6.99 -31.27
C SER A 103 1.01 6.35 -31.30
N LYS A 104 1.41 5.84 -32.48
CA LYS A 104 2.73 5.26 -32.73
C LYS A 104 3.84 6.33 -32.62
N SER A 105 4.33 6.60 -31.42
CA SER A 105 5.71 7.08 -31.27
C SER A 105 6.63 5.90 -31.57
N ALA A 106 7.42 5.98 -32.65
CA ALA A 106 8.26 4.87 -33.12
C ALA A 106 9.23 4.34 -32.04
N ALA A 107 9.62 5.18 -31.09
CA ALA A 107 10.51 4.82 -29.98
C ALA A 107 9.95 3.82 -28.95
N ASN A 108 8.64 3.53 -28.95
CA ASN A 108 8.00 2.74 -27.89
C ASN A 108 7.09 1.61 -28.40
N ALA A 109 6.87 1.51 -29.71
CA ALA A 109 5.97 0.51 -30.28
C ALA A 109 6.49 -0.93 -30.15
N GLU A 110 7.80 -1.10 -29.99
CA GLU A 110 8.46 -2.40 -29.78
C GLU A 110 8.24 -2.89 -28.34
N VAL A 111 8.67 -2.12 -27.35
CA VAL A 111 8.46 -2.38 -25.90
C VAL A 111 6.99 -2.59 -25.56
N ILE A 112 6.06 -1.75 -26.06
CA ILE A 112 4.63 -1.96 -25.78
C ILE A 112 4.08 -3.19 -26.52
N GLY A 113 4.66 -3.51 -27.68
CA GLY A 113 4.30 -4.68 -28.46
C GLY A 113 4.79 -5.98 -27.82
N GLU A 114 5.88 -5.96 -27.06
CA GLU A 114 6.34 -7.05 -26.22
C GLU A 114 5.41 -7.21 -25.01
N GLU A 115 5.10 -6.14 -24.26
CA GLU A 115 4.29 -6.19 -23.03
C GLU A 115 2.87 -6.72 -23.30
N LEU A 116 2.27 -6.35 -24.44
CA LEU A 116 1.00 -6.91 -24.90
C LEU A 116 1.09 -8.44 -25.12
N ARG A 117 2.20 -8.95 -25.69
CA ARG A 117 2.42 -10.38 -25.91
C ARG A 117 2.77 -11.12 -24.62
N ALA A 118 3.56 -10.52 -23.72
CA ALA A 118 3.90 -11.12 -22.43
C ALA A 118 2.66 -11.22 -21.51
N GLN A 119 1.83 -10.17 -21.46
CA GLN A 119 0.55 -10.24 -20.75
C GLN A 119 -0.39 -11.27 -21.37
N ASP A 120 -0.50 -11.35 -22.71
CA ASP A 120 -1.37 -12.34 -23.35
C ASP A 120 -0.85 -13.78 -23.20
N ALA A 121 0.47 -13.99 -23.11
CA ALA A 121 1.06 -15.28 -22.77
C ALA A 121 0.79 -15.67 -21.31
N ALA A 122 0.94 -14.73 -20.36
CA ALA A 122 0.61 -14.96 -18.94
C ALA A 122 -0.90 -15.25 -18.74
N ARG A 123 -1.77 -14.58 -19.51
CA ARG A 123 -3.23 -14.81 -19.54
C ARG A 123 -3.65 -16.15 -20.14
N ALA A 124 -2.77 -16.84 -20.87
CA ALA A 124 -3.08 -18.13 -21.50
C ALA A 124 -2.83 -19.34 -20.57
N GLY A 125 -2.08 -19.16 -19.48
CA GLY A 125 -1.69 -20.24 -18.57
C GLY A 125 -2.66 -20.57 -17.44
N ASP A 126 -3.63 -19.69 -17.16
CA ASP A 126 -4.60 -19.84 -16.07
C ASP A 126 -6.03 -19.81 -16.62
N GLY A 127 -6.90 -20.70 -16.12
CA GLY A 127 -8.24 -20.97 -16.67
C GLY A 127 -9.28 -19.88 -16.41
N TYR A 128 -8.84 -18.65 -16.13
CA TYR A 128 -9.69 -17.53 -15.74
C TYR A 128 -10.26 -16.77 -16.93
N ILE A 129 -11.40 -16.13 -16.67
CA ILE A 129 -12.22 -15.44 -17.68
C ILE A 129 -11.39 -14.35 -18.39
N ARG A 130 -11.41 -14.36 -19.72
CA ARG A 130 -10.95 -13.23 -20.58
C ARG A 130 -11.66 -11.92 -20.17
N THR A 131 -11.07 -11.17 -19.26
CA THR A 131 -11.32 -9.73 -19.14
C THR A 131 -10.33 -9.01 -20.04
N LYS A 132 -10.80 -8.41 -21.13
CA LYS A 132 -10.01 -7.45 -21.94
C LYS A 132 -9.82 -6.14 -21.15
N THR A 133 -9.14 -6.20 -20.01
CA THR A 133 -8.57 -5.00 -19.41
C THR A 133 -7.52 -4.47 -20.38
N ALA A 134 -7.53 -3.16 -20.66
CA ALA A 134 -6.36 -2.52 -21.23
C ALA A 134 -5.13 -2.86 -20.36
N PRO A 135 -3.93 -3.06 -20.94
CA PRO A 135 -2.70 -3.20 -20.17
C PRO A 135 -2.56 -1.98 -19.25
N ASN A 136 -2.84 -2.21 -17.96
CA ASN A 136 -2.92 -1.19 -16.93
C ASN A 136 -1.71 -1.37 -16.01
N MET A 137 -0.63 -0.63 -16.26
CA MET A 137 0.55 -0.65 -15.40
C MET A 137 0.31 0.25 -14.19
N MET A 138 0.38 -0.32 -12.98
CA MET A 138 0.27 0.41 -11.72
C MET A 138 1.67 0.71 -11.16
N LEU A 139 1.91 1.98 -10.84
CA LEU A 139 3.15 2.50 -10.27
C LEU A 139 2.84 3.10 -8.88
N ILE A 140 3.68 2.85 -7.89
CA ILE A 140 3.40 3.15 -6.48
C ILE A 140 4.60 3.87 -5.85
N ASP A 141 4.30 4.88 -5.04
CA ASP A 141 5.23 5.60 -4.16
C ASP A 141 4.79 5.49 -2.68
N ALA A 142 5.52 6.17 -1.80
CA ALA A 142 5.15 6.32 -0.39
C ALA A 142 3.77 6.99 -0.21
N ASP A 143 3.45 8.00 -1.04
CA ASP A 143 2.22 8.81 -0.93
C ASP A 143 1.39 8.94 -2.22
N ALA A 144 1.81 8.33 -3.34
CA ALA A 144 1.17 8.52 -4.65
C ALA A 144 1.00 7.21 -5.41
N ILE A 145 0.01 7.17 -6.30
CA ILE A 145 -0.26 6.05 -7.22
C ILE A 145 -0.40 6.61 -8.63
N GLY A 146 0.30 5.99 -9.57
CA GLY A 146 0.20 6.23 -11.01
C GLY A 146 -0.39 5.02 -11.73
N VAL A 147 -1.26 5.26 -12.71
CA VAL A 147 -1.78 4.22 -13.62
C VAL A 147 -1.48 4.63 -15.06
N PHE A 148 -0.91 3.72 -15.86
CA PHE A 148 -0.84 3.86 -17.32
C PHE A 148 -1.82 2.90 -17.97
N ALA A 149 -2.64 3.37 -18.92
CA ALA A 149 -3.52 2.52 -19.70
C ALA A 149 -3.26 2.70 -21.20
N TYR A 150 -2.94 1.61 -21.91
CA TYR A 150 -2.74 1.62 -23.37
C TYR A 150 -3.97 1.05 -24.10
N ILE A 151 -4.85 1.94 -24.55
CA ILE A 151 -6.23 1.63 -24.98
C ILE A 151 -6.30 1.50 -26.51
N ASP A 152 -6.81 0.37 -27.01
CA ASP A 152 -7.23 0.30 -28.42
C ASP A 152 -8.65 0.85 -28.53
N GLU A 153 -8.75 2.09 -29.00
CA GLU A 153 -10.00 2.82 -29.11
C GLU A 153 -11.01 2.23 -30.12
N TRP A 154 -10.65 1.19 -30.88
CA TRP A 154 -11.57 0.45 -31.75
C TRP A 154 -12.15 -0.79 -31.09
N GLU A 155 -11.40 -1.43 -30.19
CA GLU A 155 -11.87 -2.60 -29.40
C GLU A 155 -12.34 -2.24 -27.98
N PHE A 156 -12.17 -0.99 -27.55
CA PHE A 156 -12.48 -0.54 -26.20
C PHE A 156 -13.99 -0.52 -25.93
N ASP A 157 -14.48 -1.61 -25.34
CA ASP A 157 -15.74 -1.65 -24.62
C ASP A 157 -15.51 -1.23 -23.17
N CYS A 158 -15.96 -0.02 -22.81
CA CYS A 158 -15.84 0.47 -21.44
C CYS A 158 -16.52 -0.45 -20.41
N ASN A 159 -17.56 -1.20 -20.78
CA ASN A 159 -18.25 -2.11 -19.85
C ASN A 159 -17.35 -3.28 -19.40
N GLN A 160 -16.32 -3.62 -20.15
CA GLN A 160 -15.36 -4.66 -19.78
C GLN A 160 -14.24 -4.17 -18.84
N LEU A 161 -14.19 -2.86 -18.54
CA LEU A 161 -13.22 -2.31 -17.59
C LEU A 161 -13.52 -2.82 -16.18
N THR A 162 -12.49 -3.33 -15.51
CA THR A 162 -12.49 -3.75 -14.10
C THR A 162 -11.37 -3.02 -13.35
N ILE A 163 -11.46 -2.97 -12.01
CA ILE A 163 -10.32 -2.57 -11.18
C ILE A 163 -9.39 -3.79 -11.04
N SER A 164 -8.09 -3.61 -11.22
CA SER A 164 -7.14 -4.72 -11.10
C SER A 164 -7.08 -5.24 -9.66
N SER A 165 -6.90 -6.56 -9.52
CA SER A 165 -6.74 -7.19 -8.20
C SER A 165 -5.54 -6.65 -7.44
N ASP A 166 -4.48 -6.22 -8.13
CA ASP A 166 -3.31 -5.59 -7.50
C ASP A 166 -3.62 -4.21 -6.92
N TYR A 167 -4.48 -3.41 -7.58
CA TYR A 167 -4.91 -2.13 -7.02
C TYR A 167 -5.79 -2.32 -5.78
N VAL A 168 -6.72 -3.28 -5.81
CA VAL A 168 -7.52 -3.60 -4.61
C VAL A 168 -6.64 -4.15 -3.48
N ARG A 169 -5.69 -5.04 -3.80
CA ARG A 169 -4.70 -5.53 -2.82
C ARG A 169 -3.88 -4.38 -2.23
N HIS A 170 -3.44 -3.44 -3.06
CA HIS A 170 -2.71 -2.25 -2.62
C HIS A 170 -3.53 -1.43 -1.63
N LEU A 171 -4.81 -1.14 -1.93
CA LEU A 171 -5.70 -0.44 -1.00
C LEU A 171 -5.84 -1.18 0.35
N LEU A 172 -6.02 -2.50 0.33
CA LEU A 172 -6.13 -3.30 1.56
C LEU A 172 -4.82 -3.31 2.37
N MET A 173 -3.68 -3.47 1.71
CA MET A 173 -2.37 -3.54 2.37
C MET A 173 -1.84 -2.19 2.87
N ARG A 174 -2.32 -1.07 2.30
CA ARG A 174 -1.89 0.30 2.68
C ARG A 174 -2.85 0.98 3.66
N ARG A 175 -4.02 0.38 3.92
CA ARG A 175 -4.89 0.77 5.02
C ARG A 175 -4.10 0.70 6.33
N THR A 176 -4.14 1.77 7.11
CA THR A 176 -3.43 1.89 8.38
C THR A 176 -4.44 2.06 9.52
N PRO A 177 -4.36 1.30 10.63
CA PRO A 177 -3.55 0.09 10.86
C PRO A 177 -3.78 -1.02 9.82
N ALA A 178 -2.76 -1.84 9.55
CA ALA A 178 -2.85 -2.91 8.56
C ALA A 178 -3.89 -3.99 8.95
N PRO A 179 -4.80 -4.40 8.05
CA PRO A 179 -5.67 -5.55 8.29
C PRO A 179 -4.87 -6.86 8.48
N PRO A 180 -5.37 -7.83 9.27
CA PRO A 180 -4.67 -9.10 9.45
C PRO A 180 -4.63 -9.91 8.15
N ALA A 181 -3.52 -10.62 7.91
CA ALA A 181 -3.24 -11.29 6.64
C ALA A 181 -4.34 -12.28 6.19
N TRP A 182 -4.95 -13.03 7.13
CA TRP A 182 -6.04 -13.96 6.81
C TRP A 182 -7.23 -13.26 6.16
N LEU A 183 -7.52 -12.01 6.58
CA LEU A 183 -8.65 -11.24 6.09
C LEU A 183 -8.34 -10.67 4.70
N ILE A 184 -7.12 -10.18 4.47
CA ILE A 184 -6.66 -9.74 3.14
C ILE A 184 -6.74 -10.89 2.13
N ASP A 185 -6.26 -12.08 2.51
CA ASP A 185 -6.34 -13.29 1.66
C ASP A 185 -7.80 -13.67 1.35
N GLY A 186 -8.71 -13.58 2.34
CA GLY A 186 -10.13 -13.83 2.15
C GLY A 186 -10.81 -12.81 1.24
N MET A 187 -10.58 -11.51 1.48
CA MET A 187 -11.10 -10.41 0.67
C MET A 187 -10.61 -10.49 -0.77
N MET A 188 -9.32 -10.73 -0.99
CA MET A 188 -8.77 -10.87 -2.35
C MET A 188 -9.28 -12.11 -3.08
N THR A 189 -9.47 -13.23 -2.38
CA THR A 189 -10.05 -14.44 -3.00
C THR A 189 -11.50 -14.22 -3.40
N VAL A 190 -12.29 -13.53 -2.55
CA VAL A 190 -13.67 -13.14 -2.87
C VAL A 190 -13.71 -12.12 -4.02
N TYR A 191 -12.82 -11.13 -4.03
CA TYR A 191 -12.73 -10.13 -5.09
C TYR A 191 -12.45 -10.76 -6.46
N ASN A 192 -11.53 -11.72 -6.52
CA ASN A 192 -11.20 -12.44 -7.75
C ASN A 192 -12.36 -13.33 -8.26
N ALA A 193 -13.36 -13.63 -7.43
CA ALA A 193 -14.57 -14.35 -7.83
C ALA A 193 -15.69 -13.42 -8.35
N VAL A 194 -15.49 -12.11 -8.40
CA VAL A 194 -16.48 -11.13 -8.88
C VAL A 194 -16.63 -11.19 -10.40
N LEU A 195 -17.86 -11.39 -10.87
CA LEU A 195 -18.25 -11.30 -12.27
C LEU A 195 -18.69 -9.87 -12.59
N PHE A 196 -17.75 -9.03 -13.04
CA PHE A 196 -17.97 -7.60 -13.38
C PHE A 196 -18.81 -7.36 -14.65
N ARG A 197 -19.87 -8.13 -14.89
CA ARG A 197 -20.69 -8.00 -16.11
C ARG A 197 -21.83 -7.00 -15.93
N GLU A 198 -22.68 -7.20 -14.94
CA GLU A 198 -23.95 -6.48 -14.75
C GLU A 198 -24.20 -6.19 -13.27
N SER A 199 -25.07 -5.21 -12.96
CA SER A 199 -25.64 -5.04 -11.62
C SER A 199 -26.83 -5.99 -11.46
N PRO A 200 -27.01 -6.70 -10.33
CA PRO A 200 -26.22 -6.66 -9.09
C PRO A 200 -24.84 -7.34 -9.19
N ILE A 201 -23.91 -6.96 -8.30
CA ILE A 201 -22.58 -7.60 -8.23
C ILE A 201 -22.79 -9.10 -8.01
N THR A 202 -22.30 -9.92 -8.93
CA THR A 202 -22.42 -11.37 -8.85
C THR A 202 -21.07 -12.00 -8.52
N LEU A 203 -21.00 -12.75 -7.42
CA LEU A 203 -19.87 -13.61 -7.09
C LEU A 203 -20.10 -15.01 -7.64
N ALA A 204 -19.12 -15.54 -8.37
CA ALA A 204 -19.08 -16.96 -8.74
C ALA A 204 -19.00 -17.86 -7.50
N PRO A 205 -19.43 -19.15 -7.57
CA PRO A 205 -19.25 -20.10 -6.47
C PRO A 205 -17.78 -20.21 -6.04
N LEU A 206 -17.52 -20.39 -4.74
CA LEU A 206 -16.15 -20.56 -4.25
C LEU A 206 -15.57 -21.92 -4.66
N ALA A 207 -14.28 -21.92 -5.01
CA ALA A 207 -13.50 -23.14 -5.09
C ALA A 207 -13.24 -23.68 -3.67
N TRP A 208 -13.46 -24.97 -3.46
CA TRP A 208 -13.17 -25.67 -2.21
C TRP A 208 -12.34 -26.93 -2.44
N HIS A 209 -11.58 -27.33 -1.43
CA HIS A 209 -10.51 -28.31 -1.56
C HIS A 209 -10.97 -29.77 -1.40
N SER A 210 -12.12 -30.02 -0.77
CA SER A 210 -12.74 -31.35 -0.68
C SER A 210 -14.19 -31.34 -1.20
N VAL A 211 -14.46 -32.12 -2.24
CA VAL A 211 -15.83 -32.29 -2.77
C VAL A 211 -16.64 -33.24 -1.87
N GLU A 212 -15.95 -34.15 -1.19
CA GLU A 212 -16.51 -35.14 -0.27
C GLU A 212 -17.08 -34.47 0.97
N GLU A 213 -16.34 -33.55 1.59
CA GLU A 213 -16.81 -32.73 2.72
C GLU A 213 -18.06 -31.92 2.33
N VAL A 214 -18.02 -31.23 1.19
CA VAL A 214 -19.16 -30.47 0.66
C VAL A 214 -20.40 -31.35 0.51
N ARG A 215 -20.25 -32.57 -0.04
CA ARG A 215 -21.36 -33.53 -0.19
C ARG A 215 -21.85 -34.10 1.14
N ALA A 216 -20.97 -34.25 2.13
CA ALA A 216 -21.32 -34.73 3.46
C ALA A 216 -22.14 -33.67 4.20
N LEU A 217 -21.63 -32.44 4.31
CA LEU A 217 -22.31 -31.31 4.94
C LEU A 217 -23.61 -30.91 4.23
N ALA A 218 -23.70 -31.12 2.91
CA ALA A 218 -24.95 -30.93 2.17
C ALA A 218 -26.05 -31.95 2.49
N LYS A 219 -25.71 -33.10 3.10
CA LYS A 219 -26.64 -34.16 3.51
C LYS A 219 -26.92 -34.13 5.01
N ASP A 220 -25.91 -33.80 5.81
CA ASP A 220 -25.95 -33.81 7.27
C ASP A 220 -25.04 -32.69 7.81
N SER A 221 -25.63 -31.70 8.49
CA SER A 221 -24.88 -30.62 9.15
C SER A 221 -24.05 -31.09 10.35
N GLY A 222 -24.31 -32.30 10.87
CA GLY A 222 -23.51 -32.98 11.88
C GLY A 222 -22.28 -33.71 11.34
N ALA A 223 -22.06 -33.72 10.03
CA ALA A 223 -20.91 -34.38 9.41
C ALA A 223 -19.57 -33.79 9.87
N ALA A 224 -18.51 -34.60 9.79
CA ALA A 224 -17.16 -34.20 10.23
C ALA A 224 -16.66 -32.95 9.49
N ARG A 225 -16.40 -31.89 10.27
CA ARG A 225 -15.93 -30.58 9.77
C ARG A 225 -14.41 -30.54 9.73
N THR A 226 -13.81 -30.24 8.58
CA THR A 226 -12.34 -30.13 8.42
C THR A 226 -11.81 -28.71 8.57
N LEU A 227 -12.69 -27.73 8.75
CA LEU A 227 -12.34 -26.33 9.00
C LEU A 227 -11.42 -26.18 10.23
N LEU A 228 -10.38 -25.38 10.04
CA LEU A 228 -9.43 -24.98 11.08
C LEU A 228 -10.16 -24.28 12.23
N PRO A 229 -9.67 -24.39 13.49
CA PRO A 229 -10.14 -23.56 14.59
C PRO A 229 -10.03 -22.07 14.23
N MET A 230 -11.07 -21.28 14.52
CA MET A 230 -11.10 -19.87 14.14
C MET A 230 -10.02 -19.04 14.83
N SER A 231 -9.59 -19.43 16.02
CA SER A 231 -8.42 -18.88 16.70
C SER A 231 -7.14 -19.04 15.88
N GLU A 232 -6.89 -20.24 15.35
CA GLU A 232 -5.73 -20.56 14.50
C GLU A 232 -5.78 -19.88 13.14
N LEU A 233 -6.96 -19.78 12.53
CA LEU A 233 -7.16 -19.04 11.27
C LEU A 233 -6.84 -17.55 11.45
N ILE A 234 -7.42 -16.92 12.47
CA ILE A 234 -7.23 -15.49 12.76
C ILE A 234 -5.78 -15.19 13.13
N SER A 235 -5.17 -16.01 13.99
CA SER A 235 -3.77 -15.83 14.37
C SER A 235 -2.81 -16.21 13.24
N GLY A 236 -3.22 -17.02 12.26
CA GLY A 236 -2.29 -17.61 11.29
C GLY A 236 -1.23 -18.48 11.99
N THR A 237 -1.63 -19.27 12.99
CA THR A 237 -0.77 -20.21 13.71
C THR A 237 -1.32 -21.64 13.62
N GLY A 238 -0.60 -22.64 14.13
CA GLY A 238 -1.08 -24.02 14.14
C GLY A 238 -1.38 -24.55 12.74
N GLY A 239 -2.55 -25.15 12.56
CA GLY A 239 -3.03 -25.68 11.29
C GLY A 239 -3.11 -24.63 10.17
N ALA A 240 -3.31 -23.35 10.48
CA ALA A 240 -3.30 -22.30 9.46
C ALA A 240 -1.90 -22.06 8.86
N ALA A 241 -0.85 -22.19 9.68
CA ALA A 241 0.54 -22.11 9.22
C ALA A 241 0.98 -23.39 8.49
N LEU A 242 0.49 -24.56 8.92
CA LEU A 242 0.79 -25.85 8.30
C LEU A 242 0.03 -26.08 6.98
N HIS A 243 -1.17 -25.51 6.83
CA HIS A 243 -2.06 -25.73 5.69
C HIS A 243 -2.53 -24.41 5.06
N PRO A 244 -1.62 -23.59 4.49
CA PRO A 244 -1.95 -22.24 3.98
C PRO A 244 -3.00 -22.24 2.86
N ARG A 245 -3.12 -23.33 2.08
CA ARG A 245 -4.19 -23.49 1.07
C ARG A 245 -5.57 -23.63 1.71
N ILE A 246 -5.69 -24.38 2.81
CA ILE A 246 -6.95 -24.55 3.56
C ILE A 246 -7.28 -23.23 4.27
N ALA A 247 -6.29 -22.60 4.92
CA ALA A 247 -6.46 -21.29 5.55
C ALA A 247 -7.02 -20.24 4.59
N ARG A 248 -6.45 -20.10 3.39
CA ARG A 248 -6.95 -19.16 2.37
C ARG A 248 -8.39 -19.47 1.93
N ALA A 249 -8.70 -20.75 1.68
CA ALA A 249 -10.05 -21.16 1.29
C ALA A 249 -11.07 -20.84 2.39
N GLN A 250 -10.74 -21.13 3.66
CA GLN A 250 -11.58 -20.82 4.81
C GLN A 250 -11.74 -19.32 5.05
N SER A 251 -10.67 -18.52 4.87
CA SER A 251 -10.76 -17.05 4.90
C SER A 251 -11.73 -16.51 3.84
N ALA A 252 -11.68 -17.05 2.61
CA ALA A 252 -12.59 -16.65 1.54
C ALA A 252 -14.05 -17.01 1.85
N LEU A 253 -14.26 -18.20 2.42
CA LEU A 253 -15.56 -18.66 2.90
C LEU A 253 -16.10 -17.77 4.02
N VAL A 254 -15.27 -17.38 4.99
CA VAL A 254 -15.61 -16.43 6.07
C VAL A 254 -16.04 -15.08 5.51
N VAL A 255 -15.26 -14.47 4.61
CA VAL A 255 -15.60 -13.17 4.03
C VAL A 255 -16.89 -13.26 3.22
N ARG A 256 -17.06 -14.31 2.40
CA ARG A 256 -18.30 -14.52 1.65
C ARG A 256 -19.52 -14.74 2.55
N TRP A 257 -19.38 -15.53 3.62
CA TRP A 257 -20.42 -15.73 4.61
C TRP A 257 -20.86 -14.39 5.23
N ALA A 258 -19.91 -13.50 5.54
CA ALA A 258 -20.21 -12.17 6.06
C ALA A 258 -20.88 -11.23 5.05
N LEU A 259 -20.58 -11.38 3.75
CA LEU A 259 -21.20 -10.61 2.67
C LEU A 259 -22.63 -11.05 2.33
N ASP A 260 -22.96 -12.33 2.55
CA ASP A 260 -24.25 -12.90 2.17
C ASP A 260 -25.40 -12.34 3.05
N PRO A 261 -26.37 -11.60 2.47
CA PRO A 261 -27.44 -10.97 3.25
C PRO A 261 -28.26 -11.95 4.08
N ARG A 262 -28.31 -13.24 3.69
CA ARG A 262 -29.01 -14.31 4.44
C ARG A 262 -28.47 -14.50 5.85
N ASN A 263 -27.20 -14.17 6.09
CA ASN A 263 -26.57 -14.34 7.39
C ASN A 263 -26.75 -13.13 8.33
N GLY A 264 -27.12 -11.95 7.80
CA GLY A 264 -27.44 -10.76 8.61
C GLY A 264 -26.29 -10.17 9.45
N VAL A 265 -25.04 -10.59 9.23
CA VAL A 265 -23.86 -10.27 10.07
C VAL A 265 -22.93 -9.19 9.51
N ARG A 266 -23.18 -8.68 8.30
CA ARG A 266 -22.24 -7.85 7.53
C ARG A 266 -21.60 -6.71 8.35
N GLU A 267 -22.43 -5.87 8.97
CA GLU A 267 -21.97 -4.71 9.75
C GLU A 267 -21.21 -5.12 11.02
N ALA A 268 -21.68 -6.17 11.70
CA ALA A 268 -21.02 -6.72 12.88
C ALA A 268 -19.65 -7.34 12.54
N PHE A 269 -19.54 -8.01 11.40
CA PHE A 269 -18.28 -8.56 10.88
C PHE A 269 -17.29 -7.45 10.50
N TRP A 270 -17.73 -6.40 9.80
CA TRP A 270 -16.84 -5.31 9.43
C TRP A 270 -16.39 -4.47 10.64
N LYS A 271 -17.26 -4.29 11.64
CA LYS A 271 -16.87 -3.72 12.95
C LYS A 271 -15.76 -4.54 13.61
N PHE A 272 -15.91 -5.87 13.66
CA PHE A 272 -14.87 -6.77 14.17
C PHE A 272 -13.57 -6.68 13.35
N ALA A 273 -13.67 -6.67 12.02
CA ALA A 273 -12.52 -6.56 11.12
C ALA A 273 -11.72 -5.26 11.36
N VAL A 274 -12.39 -4.12 11.43
CA VAL A 274 -11.79 -2.80 11.70
C VAL A 274 -11.06 -2.78 13.05
N GLN A 275 -11.64 -3.39 14.10
CA GLN A 275 -11.00 -3.53 15.41
C GLN A 275 -9.79 -4.49 15.38
N SER A 276 -9.89 -5.60 14.64
CA SER A 276 -8.84 -6.63 14.52
C SER A 276 -7.55 -6.15 13.85
N ALA A 277 -7.61 -5.03 13.12
CA ALA A 277 -6.44 -4.38 12.53
C ALA A 277 -5.64 -3.56 13.56
N ALA A 278 -6.28 -3.06 14.62
CA ALA A 278 -5.62 -2.28 15.68
C ALA A 278 -5.15 -3.15 16.86
N VAL A 279 -5.95 -4.15 17.24
CA VAL A 279 -5.67 -5.04 18.37
C VAL A 279 -5.75 -6.49 17.88
N PRO A 280 -4.83 -7.39 18.25
CA PRO A 280 -4.91 -8.79 17.85
C PRO A 280 -6.26 -9.41 18.24
N ALA A 281 -6.96 -9.98 17.26
CA ALA A 281 -8.32 -10.42 17.46
C ALA A 281 -8.45 -11.55 18.49
N SER A 282 -9.35 -11.33 19.44
CA SER A 282 -9.69 -12.27 20.51
C SER A 282 -11.15 -12.69 20.42
N GLU A 283 -11.47 -13.85 20.97
CA GLU A 283 -12.85 -14.34 20.99
C GLU A 283 -13.80 -13.40 21.76
N ALA A 284 -13.33 -12.73 22.82
CA ALA A 284 -14.11 -11.73 23.54
C ALA A 284 -14.46 -10.52 22.65
N MET A 285 -13.53 -10.05 21.80
CA MET A 285 -13.79 -8.98 20.83
C MET A 285 -14.78 -9.42 19.75
N PHE A 286 -14.67 -10.68 19.30
CA PHE A 286 -15.60 -11.28 18.34
C PHE A 286 -17.01 -11.42 18.93
N GLN A 287 -17.15 -11.97 20.13
CA GLN A 287 -18.41 -12.09 20.88
C GLN A 287 -19.04 -10.70 21.11
N ALA A 288 -18.26 -9.67 21.46
CA ALA A 288 -18.74 -8.31 21.63
C ALA A 288 -19.23 -7.64 20.33
N CYS A 289 -18.85 -8.16 19.16
CA CYS A 289 -19.31 -7.67 17.86
C CYS A 289 -20.46 -8.50 17.28
N LEU A 290 -20.38 -9.83 17.30
CA LEU A 290 -21.32 -10.74 16.64
C LEU A 290 -22.29 -11.48 17.59
N GLY A 291 -22.03 -11.48 18.90
CA GLY A 291 -22.92 -12.09 19.92
C GLY A 291 -22.79 -13.60 20.10
N PHE A 292 -21.78 -14.26 19.53
CA PHE A 292 -21.52 -15.70 19.67
C PHE A 292 -20.02 -16.03 19.59
N GLY A 293 -19.64 -17.26 19.94
CA GLY A 293 -18.23 -17.67 20.06
C GLY A 293 -17.56 -18.14 18.76
N TYR A 294 -16.26 -18.41 18.85
CA TYR A 294 -15.45 -18.94 17.74
C TYR A 294 -15.86 -20.37 17.33
N ALA A 295 -16.36 -21.18 18.27
CA ALA A 295 -16.90 -22.51 17.96
C ALA A 295 -18.18 -22.41 17.12
N ASP A 296 -19.16 -21.64 17.58
CA ASP A 296 -20.40 -21.36 16.85
C ASP A 296 -20.13 -20.74 15.48
N TRP A 297 -19.11 -19.87 15.39
CA TRP A 297 -18.72 -19.25 14.12
C TRP A 297 -18.17 -20.26 13.12
N ARG A 298 -17.26 -21.15 13.55
CA ARG A 298 -16.75 -22.24 12.72
C ARG A 298 -17.91 -23.11 12.21
N ASP A 299 -18.84 -23.43 13.09
CA ASP A 299 -19.97 -24.29 12.79
C ASP A 299 -20.92 -23.62 11.78
N ARG A 300 -21.32 -22.36 12.00
CA ARG A 300 -22.13 -21.56 11.04
C ARG A 300 -21.45 -21.41 9.67
N VAL A 301 -20.14 -21.19 9.64
CA VAL A 301 -19.35 -21.06 8.41
C VAL A 301 -19.24 -22.41 7.69
N SER A 302 -19.11 -23.51 8.42
CA SER A 302 -19.15 -24.88 7.90
C SER A 302 -20.51 -25.23 7.31
N ASP A 303 -21.60 -24.87 7.98
CA ASP A 303 -22.97 -25.14 7.53
C ASP A 303 -23.33 -24.29 6.29
N TYR A 304 -22.67 -23.13 6.10
CA TYR A 304 -22.78 -22.29 4.90
C TYR A 304 -21.97 -22.82 3.69
N LEU A 305 -20.95 -23.66 3.91
CA LEU A 305 -20.05 -24.14 2.85
C LEU A 305 -20.80 -24.76 1.64
N PRO A 306 -21.81 -25.64 1.80
CA PRO A 306 -22.54 -26.21 0.68
C PRO A 306 -23.28 -25.18 -0.18
N ALA A 307 -23.69 -24.03 0.36
CA ALA A 307 -24.27 -22.95 -0.43
C ALA A 307 -23.17 -22.16 -1.17
N ALA A 308 -22.10 -21.80 -0.46
CA ALA A 308 -20.99 -21.00 -0.99
C ALA A 308 -20.32 -21.58 -2.24
N VAL A 309 -20.25 -22.91 -2.35
CA VAL A 309 -19.58 -23.63 -3.46
C VAL A 309 -20.50 -24.05 -4.60
N ARG A 310 -21.83 -23.88 -4.46
CA ARG A 310 -22.82 -24.21 -5.51
C ARG A 310 -23.50 -22.97 -6.09
N GLU A 311 -23.77 -21.98 -5.26
CA GLU A 311 -24.61 -20.84 -5.60
C GLU A 311 -23.77 -19.65 -6.07
N HIS A 312 -24.37 -18.80 -6.91
CA HIS A 312 -23.85 -17.45 -7.14
C HIS A 312 -24.42 -16.53 -6.06
N LEU A 313 -23.57 -15.73 -5.39
CA LEU A 313 -24.06 -14.69 -4.48
C LEU A 313 -24.31 -13.41 -5.28
N ARG A 314 -25.51 -12.83 -5.16
CA ARG A 314 -25.86 -11.53 -5.74
C ARG A 314 -25.90 -10.49 -4.63
N LEU A 315 -25.19 -9.38 -4.83
CA LEU A 315 -25.13 -8.25 -3.92
C LEU A 315 -25.65 -7.02 -4.65
N GLU A 316 -26.77 -6.49 -4.18
CA GLU A 316 -27.33 -5.23 -4.68
C GLU A 316 -26.35 -4.08 -4.41
N LEU A 317 -26.17 -3.22 -5.41
CA LEU A 317 -25.43 -1.98 -5.24
C LEU A 317 -26.29 -1.00 -4.46
N GLU A 318 -25.73 -0.38 -3.43
CA GLU A 318 -26.38 0.75 -2.78
C GLU A 318 -26.64 1.88 -3.80
N LYS A 319 -27.79 2.53 -3.68
CA LYS A 319 -28.17 3.65 -4.54
C LYS A 319 -27.34 4.89 -4.21
N SER A 320 -26.12 4.90 -4.75
CA SER A 320 -25.19 6.03 -4.71
C SER A 320 -25.80 7.27 -5.36
N LEU A 321 -25.53 8.44 -4.77
CA LEU A 321 -25.90 9.74 -5.34
C LEU A 321 -25.32 9.90 -6.77
N PRO A 322 -25.98 10.67 -7.65
CA PRO A 322 -25.44 10.98 -8.97
C PRO A 322 -24.06 11.63 -8.86
N SER A 323 -23.06 11.02 -9.51
CA SER A 323 -21.74 11.61 -9.67
C SER A 323 -21.84 12.97 -10.37
N PRO A 324 -21.08 13.99 -9.95
CA PRO A 324 -20.93 15.21 -10.72
C PRO A 324 -20.49 14.91 -12.17
N PRO A 325 -21.03 15.64 -13.17
CA PRO A 325 -20.71 15.43 -14.57
C PRO A 325 -19.22 15.66 -14.84
N LEU A 326 -18.64 14.88 -15.75
CA LEU A 326 -17.22 15.01 -16.09
C LEU A 326 -16.99 16.19 -17.05
N GLU A 327 -16.27 17.19 -16.57
CA GLU A 327 -15.63 18.20 -17.40
C GLU A 327 -14.40 17.58 -18.08
N ILE A 328 -14.47 17.44 -19.40
CA ILE A 328 -13.33 17.02 -20.22
C ILE A 328 -12.92 18.20 -21.07
N ARG A 329 -11.66 18.61 -20.97
CA ARG A 329 -11.12 19.75 -21.72
C ARG A 329 -9.70 19.47 -22.18
N ARG A 330 -9.13 20.37 -22.98
CA ARG A 330 -7.70 20.33 -23.31
C ARG A 330 -6.88 20.53 -22.03
N ALA A 331 -5.80 19.77 -21.89
CA ALA A 331 -4.83 19.92 -20.82
C ALA A 331 -3.98 21.18 -21.06
N THR A 332 -3.65 21.90 -19.98
CA THR A 332 -2.66 22.98 -20.04
C THR A 332 -1.24 22.42 -20.16
N PRO A 333 -0.24 23.21 -20.64
CA PRO A 333 1.16 22.77 -20.67
C PRO A 333 1.69 22.27 -19.32
N ASN A 334 1.24 22.90 -18.22
CA ASN A 334 1.57 22.49 -16.86
C ASN A 334 0.88 21.19 -16.44
N GLU A 335 -0.41 21.00 -16.72
CA GLU A 335 -1.09 19.72 -16.45
C GLU A 335 -0.43 18.56 -17.20
N ILE A 336 0.01 18.80 -18.44
CA ILE A 336 0.80 17.84 -19.22
C ILE A 336 2.12 17.56 -18.49
N ALA A 337 2.93 18.59 -18.22
CA ALA A 337 4.25 18.45 -17.59
C ALA A 337 4.20 17.77 -16.21
N ARG A 338 3.26 18.18 -15.35
CA ARG A 338 3.11 17.64 -14.00
C ARG A 338 2.61 16.20 -14.01
N LEU A 339 1.52 15.88 -14.70
CA LEU A 339 0.95 14.53 -14.66
C LEU A 339 1.83 13.52 -15.41
N ARG A 340 2.35 13.90 -16.58
CA ARG A 340 3.31 13.06 -17.32
C ARG A 340 4.62 12.90 -16.55
N GLY A 341 5.17 13.99 -16.03
CA GLY A 341 6.45 13.98 -15.32
C GLY A 341 6.39 13.25 -13.98
N GLU A 342 5.28 13.37 -13.24
CA GLU A 342 5.04 12.54 -12.05
C GLU A 342 4.94 11.07 -12.42
N TRP A 343 4.21 10.72 -13.49
CA TRP A 343 4.14 9.34 -13.96
C TRP A 343 5.52 8.79 -14.39
N GLU A 344 6.30 9.57 -15.14
CA GLU A 344 7.66 9.20 -15.55
C GLU A 344 8.59 9.02 -14.32
N ARG A 345 8.46 9.88 -13.29
CA ARG A 345 9.15 9.74 -12.00
C ARG A 345 8.76 8.45 -11.28
N LEU A 346 7.46 8.14 -11.21
CA LEU A 346 6.92 6.91 -10.60
C LEU A 346 7.35 5.64 -11.33
N ALA A 347 7.73 5.72 -12.62
CA ALA A 347 8.24 4.59 -13.39
C ALA A 347 9.71 4.25 -13.07
N VAL A 348 10.51 5.22 -12.58
CA VAL A 348 11.96 5.05 -12.35
C VAL A 348 12.30 3.87 -11.43
N PRO A 349 11.61 3.61 -10.29
CA PRO A 349 11.91 2.45 -9.44
C PRO A 349 11.71 1.12 -10.16
N LEU A 350 10.65 0.99 -10.98
CA LEU A 350 10.36 -0.22 -11.74
C LEU A 350 11.43 -0.45 -12.82
N VAL A 351 11.77 0.59 -13.58
CA VAL A 351 12.89 0.56 -14.56
C VAL A 351 14.19 0.19 -13.87
N ARG A 352 14.49 0.77 -12.69
CA ARG A 352 15.72 0.48 -11.94
C ARG A 352 15.80 -0.96 -11.46
N HIS A 353 14.66 -1.59 -11.14
CA HIS A 353 14.62 -2.97 -10.70
C HIS A 353 14.82 -3.97 -11.86
N HIS A 354 14.06 -3.82 -12.95
CA HIS A 354 14.10 -4.78 -14.07
C HIS A 354 15.16 -4.46 -15.13
N HIS A 355 15.46 -3.17 -15.35
CA HIS A 355 16.27 -2.67 -16.47
C HIS A 355 17.25 -1.57 -16.03
N PRO A 356 18.16 -1.84 -15.07
CA PRO A 356 18.99 -0.82 -14.41
C PRO A 356 19.79 0.08 -15.37
N ALA A 357 20.21 -0.45 -16.53
CA ALA A 357 20.91 0.30 -17.57
C ALA A 357 20.09 1.47 -18.16
N HIS A 358 18.76 1.41 -18.12
CA HIS A 358 17.85 2.43 -18.66
C HIS A 358 17.38 3.44 -17.60
N ALA A 359 17.56 3.14 -16.31
CA ALA A 359 17.02 3.93 -15.21
C ALA A 359 17.51 5.39 -15.18
N VAL A 360 18.76 5.64 -15.58
CA VAL A 360 19.33 7.00 -15.67
C VAL A 360 18.60 7.82 -16.74
N ARG A 361 18.43 7.26 -17.95
CA ARG A 361 17.73 7.94 -19.06
C ARG A 361 16.25 8.24 -18.72
N TYR A 362 15.59 7.32 -18.04
CA TYR A 362 14.23 7.48 -17.55
C TYR A 362 14.10 8.63 -16.53
N LEU A 363 15.00 8.67 -15.56
CA LEU A 363 15.03 9.72 -14.55
C LEU A 363 15.37 11.09 -15.15
N GLU A 364 16.32 11.15 -16.09
CA GLU A 364 16.58 12.37 -16.85
C GLU A 364 15.38 12.83 -17.68
N GLN A 365 14.61 11.90 -18.27
CA GLN A 365 13.36 12.22 -18.97
C GLN A 365 12.33 12.83 -18.01
N ALA A 366 12.07 12.21 -16.87
CA ALA A 366 11.17 12.75 -15.84
C ALA A 366 11.59 14.17 -15.41
N ARG A 367 12.89 14.39 -15.16
CA ARG A 367 13.45 15.72 -14.83
C ARG A 367 13.23 16.74 -15.95
N ARG A 368 13.49 16.38 -17.22
CA ARG A 368 13.24 17.26 -18.38
C ARG A 368 11.76 17.61 -18.53
N THR A 369 10.86 16.64 -18.40
CA THR A 369 9.41 16.85 -18.54
C THR A 369 8.88 17.80 -17.46
N LEU A 370 9.27 17.60 -16.19
CA LEU A 370 8.86 18.46 -15.09
C LEU A 370 9.48 19.87 -15.19
N ARG A 371 10.77 19.98 -15.54
CA ARG A 371 11.45 21.28 -15.67
C ARG A 371 10.90 22.13 -16.79
N ARG A 372 10.46 21.55 -17.92
CA ARG A 372 9.93 22.30 -19.09
C ARG A 372 8.80 23.28 -18.74
N ALA A 373 7.93 22.96 -17.77
CA ALA A 373 6.89 23.91 -17.33
C ALA A 373 7.43 24.96 -16.34
N HIS A 374 8.32 24.57 -15.42
CA HIS A 374 8.95 25.50 -14.49
C HIS A 374 9.84 26.53 -15.19
N ASP A 375 10.69 26.09 -16.12
CA ASP A 375 11.58 26.93 -16.91
C ASP A 375 10.79 27.89 -17.85
N ALA A 376 9.54 27.54 -18.17
CA ALA A 376 8.59 28.41 -18.87
C ALA A 376 7.84 29.40 -17.95
N GLY A 377 8.19 29.44 -16.65
CA GLY A 377 7.65 30.38 -15.66
C GLY A 377 6.46 29.85 -14.86
N ASP A 378 6.06 28.57 -15.00
CA ASP A 378 4.97 28.03 -14.19
C ASP A 378 5.38 27.90 -12.71
N SER A 379 4.42 28.25 -11.84
CA SER A 379 4.59 28.34 -10.39
C SER A 379 3.55 27.52 -9.60
N ASP A 380 2.89 26.52 -10.21
CA ASP A 380 1.99 25.59 -9.51
C ASP A 380 2.76 24.83 -8.41
N PRO A 381 2.39 25.02 -7.12
CA PRO A 381 3.09 24.35 -6.03
C PRO A 381 3.05 22.81 -6.10
N ARG A 382 2.07 22.22 -6.81
CA ARG A 382 2.01 20.78 -7.06
C ARG A 382 3.09 20.30 -8.03
N LEU A 383 3.46 21.13 -9.01
CA LEU A 383 4.60 20.87 -9.89
C LEU A 383 5.90 20.90 -9.08
N PHE A 384 6.04 21.85 -8.16
CA PHE A 384 7.20 21.92 -7.26
C PHE A 384 7.31 20.70 -6.33
N ALA A 385 6.19 20.15 -5.85
CA ALA A 385 6.21 18.91 -5.07
C ALA A 385 6.81 17.74 -5.89
N SER A 386 6.33 17.55 -7.12
CA SER A 386 6.85 16.51 -8.04
C SER A 386 8.31 16.75 -8.45
N LEU A 387 8.70 18.00 -8.73
CA LEU A 387 10.10 18.37 -9.01
C LEU A 387 11.02 18.06 -7.84
N GLY A 388 10.66 18.51 -6.64
CA GLY A 388 11.43 18.28 -5.42
C GLY A 388 11.63 16.80 -5.14
N LEU A 389 10.58 15.99 -5.28
CA LEU A 389 10.68 14.53 -5.16
C LEU A 389 11.52 13.89 -6.28
N CYS A 390 11.43 14.38 -7.52
CA CYS A 390 12.24 13.88 -8.64
C CYS A 390 13.74 14.14 -8.43
N GLU A 391 14.11 15.31 -7.90
CA GLU A 391 15.50 15.62 -7.54
C GLU A 391 15.99 14.79 -6.33
N ILE A 392 15.13 14.46 -5.35
CA ILE A 392 15.44 13.48 -4.30
C ILE A 392 15.68 12.08 -4.89
N ASP A 393 14.80 11.62 -5.79
CA ASP A 393 14.90 10.31 -6.47
C ASP A 393 16.14 10.21 -7.40
N ALA A 394 16.71 11.37 -7.78
CA ALA A 394 17.96 11.52 -8.50
C ALA A 394 19.22 11.64 -7.63
N GLY A 395 19.07 11.74 -6.30
CA GLY A 395 20.20 11.92 -5.38
C GLY A 395 20.72 13.37 -5.30
N GLU A 396 19.91 14.36 -5.68
CA GLU A 396 20.23 15.80 -5.74
C GLU A 396 19.50 16.61 -4.64
N PRO A 397 19.79 16.37 -3.34
CA PRO A 397 19.05 16.96 -2.22
C PRO A 397 19.14 18.49 -2.14
N LEU A 398 20.20 19.09 -2.68
CA LEU A 398 20.37 20.54 -2.73
C LEU A 398 19.43 21.18 -3.76
N ALA A 399 19.29 20.55 -4.94
CA ALA A 399 18.34 21.00 -5.97
C ALA A 399 16.88 20.81 -5.53
N ALA A 400 16.59 19.75 -4.78
CA ALA A 400 15.25 19.48 -4.26
C ALA A 400 14.73 20.55 -3.27
N ARG A 401 15.61 21.15 -2.45
CA ARG A 401 15.21 21.93 -1.27
C ARG A 401 14.22 23.06 -1.57
N GLY A 402 14.55 23.94 -2.52
CA GLY A 402 13.71 25.12 -2.84
C GLY A 402 12.32 24.74 -3.37
N PHE A 403 12.23 23.67 -4.16
CA PHE A 403 10.96 23.15 -4.65
C PHE A 403 10.10 22.57 -3.53
N LEU A 404 10.70 21.76 -2.65
CA LEU A 404 10.01 21.18 -1.49
C LEU A 404 9.55 22.26 -0.51
N GLU A 405 10.38 23.27 -0.24
CA GLU A 405 10.02 24.40 0.63
C GLU A 405 8.85 25.21 0.06
N SER A 406 8.86 25.48 -1.25
CA SER A 406 7.76 26.18 -1.93
C SER A 406 6.44 25.38 -1.91
N ALA A 407 6.51 24.07 -2.18
CA ALA A 407 5.35 23.19 -2.18
C ALA A 407 4.72 23.04 -0.78
N VAL A 408 5.55 22.84 0.26
CA VAL A 408 5.08 22.71 1.64
C VAL A 408 4.54 24.03 2.17
N ALA A 409 5.18 25.16 1.88
CA ALA A 409 4.69 26.48 2.28
C ALA A 409 3.32 26.83 1.67
N ALA A 410 3.04 26.34 0.46
CA ALA A 410 1.74 26.47 -0.20
C ALA A 410 0.67 25.50 0.29
N GLY A 411 0.97 24.64 1.29
CA GLY A 411 0.01 23.70 1.87
C GLY A 411 -0.39 22.54 0.96
N VAL A 412 0.46 22.16 0.00
CA VAL A 412 0.18 21.06 -0.92
C VAL A 412 0.03 19.73 -0.16
N ALA A 413 -1.04 18.99 -0.45
CA ALA A 413 -1.25 17.63 0.05
C ALA A 413 -0.30 16.65 -0.62
N ARG A 414 0.90 16.48 -0.05
CA ARG A 414 1.95 15.53 -0.43
C ARG A 414 2.78 15.12 0.79
N PRO A 415 2.34 14.10 1.56
CA PRO A 415 3.05 13.62 2.76
C PRO A 415 4.53 13.30 2.52
N ARG A 416 4.89 12.75 1.34
CA ARG A 416 6.28 12.41 1.02
C ARG A 416 7.14 13.67 0.87
N ALA A 417 6.63 14.71 0.21
CA ALA A 417 7.37 15.97 0.01
C ALA A 417 7.69 16.67 1.33
N ALA A 418 6.72 16.69 2.26
CA ALA A 418 6.90 17.22 3.61
C ALA A 418 7.91 16.39 4.43
N TYR A 419 7.84 15.06 4.35
CA TYR A 419 8.80 14.16 4.99
C TYR A 419 10.23 14.37 4.45
N GLU A 420 10.41 14.43 3.14
CA GLU A 420 11.73 14.64 2.54
C GLU A 420 12.32 15.99 2.95
N LEU A 421 11.53 17.07 2.99
CA LEU A 421 11.98 18.36 3.50
C LEU A 421 12.42 18.30 4.97
N ALA A 422 11.64 17.64 5.83
CA ALA A 422 12.01 17.44 7.23
C ALA A 422 13.29 16.60 7.36
N ARG A 423 13.46 15.55 6.52
CA ARG A 423 14.65 14.70 6.48
C ARG A 423 15.91 15.46 6.03
N LEU A 424 15.79 16.38 5.06
CA LEU A 424 16.88 17.27 4.66
C LEU A 424 17.32 18.16 5.82
N ARG A 425 16.37 18.86 6.48
CA ARG A 425 16.65 19.72 7.65
C ARG A 425 17.25 18.94 8.81
N TRP A 426 16.79 17.70 9.04
CA TRP A 426 17.35 16.80 10.05
C TRP A 426 18.78 16.38 9.73
N SER A 427 19.08 16.07 8.47
CA SER A 427 20.44 15.71 8.02
C SER A 427 21.43 16.87 8.20
N GLU A 428 21.01 18.09 7.86
CA GLU A 428 21.75 19.34 8.08
C GLU A 428 22.03 19.56 9.57
N LEU A 429 20.98 19.57 10.41
CA LEU A 429 21.08 19.77 11.85
C LEU A 429 21.98 18.72 12.55
N ASN A 430 21.90 17.45 12.14
CA ASN A 430 22.78 16.40 12.69
C ASN A 430 24.25 16.61 12.31
N ARG A 431 24.52 17.13 11.11
CA ARG A 431 25.90 17.40 10.65
C ARG A 431 26.54 18.52 11.47
N GLU A 432 25.78 19.57 11.76
CA GLU A 432 26.20 20.69 12.61
C GLU A 432 26.45 20.22 14.07
N ALA A 433 25.51 19.46 14.64
CA ALA A 433 25.65 19.00 16.03
C ALA A 433 26.69 17.89 16.22
N ALA A 434 27.01 17.10 15.20
CA ALA A 434 28.11 16.12 15.27
C ALA A 434 29.46 16.82 15.55
N THR A 435 29.69 17.98 14.93
CA THR A 435 30.87 18.83 15.18
C THR A 435 30.84 19.44 16.59
N ALA A 436 29.67 19.81 17.10
CA ALA A 436 29.50 20.49 18.40
C ALA A 436 29.27 19.55 19.62
N ARG A 437 29.04 18.25 19.41
CA ARG A 437 28.73 17.23 20.45
C ARG A 437 27.62 17.63 21.45
N ARG A 438 26.60 18.35 21.00
CA ARG A 438 25.50 18.87 21.85
C ARG A 438 24.14 18.23 21.57
N THR A 439 23.20 18.39 22.50
CA THR A 439 21.77 18.13 22.29
C THR A 439 21.10 19.25 21.49
N PHE A 440 19.94 18.96 20.93
CA PHE A 440 19.15 19.94 20.17
C PHE A 440 18.25 20.79 21.07
N THR A 441 18.11 22.07 20.73
CA THR A 441 17.14 22.99 21.32
C THR A 441 15.72 22.74 20.80
N ALA A 442 14.70 23.22 21.52
CA ALA A 442 13.30 23.12 21.09
C ALA A 442 13.07 23.78 19.71
N GLU A 443 13.74 24.91 19.44
CA GLU A 443 13.58 25.66 18.19
C GLU A 443 14.16 24.91 16.99
N GLU A 444 15.32 24.26 17.16
CA GLU A 444 15.92 23.42 16.12
C GLU A 444 15.02 22.23 15.77
N ILE A 445 14.46 21.56 16.78
CA ILE A 445 13.48 20.49 16.57
C ILE A 445 12.22 21.04 15.90
N ALA A 446 11.70 22.20 16.32
CA ALA A 446 10.54 22.82 15.70
C ALA A 446 10.77 23.17 14.22
N ARG A 447 11.96 23.66 13.84
CA ARG A 447 12.34 23.94 12.44
C ARG A 447 12.39 22.68 11.56
N VAL A 448 12.85 21.55 12.12
CA VAL A 448 12.87 20.24 11.46
C VAL A 448 11.46 19.67 11.31
N LEU A 449 10.62 19.77 12.36
CA LEU A 449 9.29 19.16 12.39
C LEU A 449 8.18 20.03 11.77
N ALA A 450 8.42 21.31 11.51
CA ALA A 450 7.44 22.22 10.90
C ALA A 450 6.79 21.68 9.61
N PRO A 451 7.52 21.10 8.63
CA PRO A 451 6.90 20.49 7.44
C PRO A 451 5.93 19.36 7.77
N LEU A 452 6.22 18.57 8.82
CA LEU A 452 5.44 17.40 9.19
C LEU A 452 4.13 17.75 9.92
N ARG A 453 3.99 18.95 10.49
CA ARG A 453 2.81 19.33 11.31
C ARG A 453 1.50 19.17 10.54
N ALA A 454 1.43 19.63 9.30
CA ALA A 454 0.25 19.43 8.46
C ALA A 454 0.22 18.05 7.78
N ALA A 455 1.38 17.53 7.37
CA ALA A 455 1.49 16.28 6.63
C ALA A 455 1.12 15.02 7.44
N LEU A 456 1.23 15.06 8.78
CA LEU A 456 0.84 13.93 9.62
C LEU A 456 -0.69 13.82 9.79
N ASP A 457 -1.46 14.87 9.54
CA ASP A 457 -2.93 14.79 9.47
C ASP A 457 -3.44 14.47 8.06
N GLN A 458 -2.55 14.40 7.05
CA GLN A 458 -2.85 13.92 5.70
C GLN A 458 -2.76 12.38 5.60
N SER A 459 -3.45 11.82 4.59
CA SER A 459 -3.41 10.41 4.21
C SER A 459 -2.59 10.21 2.91
N PRO A 460 -1.76 9.16 2.80
CA PRO A 460 -1.42 8.19 3.83
C PRO A 460 -0.49 8.80 4.89
N LEU A 461 -0.70 8.41 6.15
CA LEU A 461 0.30 8.63 7.19
C LEU A 461 1.57 7.86 6.83
N LEU A 462 2.74 8.48 6.97
CA LEU A 462 4.02 7.84 6.62
C LEU A 462 4.77 7.33 7.86
N VAL A 463 5.15 6.05 7.82
CA VAL A 463 5.93 5.37 8.87
C VAL A 463 7.22 6.11 9.20
N ASP A 464 7.93 6.60 8.19
CA ASP A 464 9.19 7.33 8.36
C ASP A 464 8.99 8.78 8.86
N ALA A 465 7.83 9.39 8.58
CA ALA A 465 7.49 10.70 9.14
C ALA A 465 7.26 10.63 10.65
N VAL A 466 6.52 9.60 11.12
CA VAL A 466 6.35 9.32 12.56
C VAL A 466 7.70 8.91 13.18
N GLY A 467 8.49 8.10 12.47
CA GLY A 467 9.83 7.70 12.90
C GLY A 467 10.76 8.89 13.12
N LEU A 468 10.81 9.83 12.15
CA LEU A 468 11.59 11.06 12.23
C LEU A 468 11.08 11.97 13.36
N TRP A 469 9.77 12.09 13.54
CA TRP A 469 9.17 12.85 14.64
C TRP A 469 9.62 12.33 16.02
N ALA A 470 9.62 11.01 16.20
CA ALA A 470 10.09 10.36 17.42
C ALA A 470 11.62 10.49 17.61
N ASP A 471 12.42 10.26 16.56
CA ASP A 471 13.88 10.38 16.63
C ASP A 471 14.32 11.84 16.90
N ALA A 472 13.55 12.83 16.45
CA ALA A 472 13.75 14.25 16.77
C ALA A 472 13.54 14.54 18.27
N TRP A 473 12.39 14.16 18.82
CA TRP A 473 12.10 14.35 20.25
C TRP A 473 13.02 13.55 21.17
N ALA A 474 13.52 12.39 20.74
CA ALA A 474 14.48 11.59 21.51
C ALA A 474 15.88 12.26 21.65
N ARG A 475 16.21 13.28 20.85
CA ARG A 475 17.53 13.95 20.84
C ARG A 475 17.56 15.38 21.43
N THR A 476 16.43 15.86 21.96
CA THR A 476 16.37 17.13 22.71
C THR A 476 16.26 16.89 24.22
N SER A 477 16.63 17.90 25.01
CA SER A 477 16.32 18.01 26.44
C SER A 477 15.06 18.81 26.73
N ALA A 478 14.47 19.48 25.73
CA ALA A 478 13.22 20.19 25.86
C ALA A 478 12.03 19.21 25.89
N LEU A 479 11.06 19.45 26.76
CA LEU A 479 9.86 18.63 26.86
C LEU A 479 8.96 18.82 25.62
N PRO A 480 8.37 17.74 25.07
CA PRO A 480 7.40 17.82 23.99
C PRO A 480 6.09 18.46 24.47
N GLY A 481 5.45 19.24 23.60
CA GLY A 481 4.13 19.81 23.87
C GLY A 481 3.01 18.75 23.81
N PRO A 482 1.80 19.05 24.31
CA PRO A 482 0.67 18.13 24.28
C PRO A 482 0.34 17.60 22.88
N ASP A 483 0.42 18.46 21.86
CA ASP A 483 0.23 18.06 20.46
C ASP A 483 1.32 17.14 19.93
N ASP A 484 2.58 17.37 20.32
CA ASP A 484 3.69 16.52 19.88
C ASP A 484 3.57 15.12 20.52
N VAL A 485 3.09 15.02 21.77
CA VAL A 485 2.75 13.77 22.44
C VAL A 485 1.53 13.09 21.81
N ARG A 486 0.48 13.84 21.45
CA ARG A 486 -0.70 13.33 20.72
C ARG A 486 -0.29 12.71 19.38
N ILE A 487 0.58 13.37 18.63
CA ILE A 487 1.12 12.88 17.35
C ILE A 487 1.92 11.58 17.56
N LEU A 488 2.78 11.52 18.58
CA LEU A 488 3.54 10.31 18.92
C LEU A 488 2.63 9.13 19.23
N ARG A 489 1.58 9.33 20.06
CA ARG A 489 0.59 8.30 20.40
C ARG A 489 -0.19 7.84 19.17
N ARG A 490 -0.79 8.76 18.42
CA ARG A 490 -1.52 8.46 17.18
C ARG A 490 -0.65 7.68 16.19
N GLY A 491 0.62 8.06 16.02
CA GLY A 491 1.56 7.35 15.17
C GLY A 491 1.83 5.91 15.62
N ALA A 492 1.99 5.68 16.93
CA ALA A 492 2.15 4.34 17.49
C ALA A 492 0.87 3.49 17.44
N GLU A 493 -0.31 4.09 17.57
CA GLU A 493 -1.61 3.41 17.42
C GLU A 493 -1.86 3.02 15.95
N GLN A 494 -1.53 3.89 15.01
CA GLN A 494 -1.66 3.66 13.57
C GLN A 494 -0.68 2.59 13.06
N PHE A 495 0.58 2.63 13.51
CA PHE A 495 1.62 1.64 13.16
C PHE A 495 1.90 0.64 14.28
N VAL A 496 0.88 0.23 15.02
CA VAL A 496 1.00 -0.64 16.21
C VAL A 496 1.73 -1.96 15.93
N ALA A 497 1.59 -2.52 14.73
CA ALA A 497 2.32 -3.72 14.33
C ALA A 497 3.79 -3.48 13.93
N ASP A 498 4.19 -2.24 13.62
CA ASP A 498 5.56 -1.91 13.20
C ASP A 498 6.47 -1.69 14.44
N PRO A 499 7.44 -2.60 14.68
CA PRO A 499 8.31 -2.51 15.84
C PRO A 499 9.23 -1.28 15.81
N LYS A 500 9.58 -0.76 14.63
CA LYS A 500 10.46 0.41 14.47
C LYS A 500 9.74 1.67 14.95
N VAL A 501 8.44 1.81 14.69
CA VAL A 501 7.65 2.95 15.19
C VAL A 501 7.47 2.83 16.70
N ALA A 502 6.96 1.69 17.19
CA ALA A 502 6.70 1.50 18.61
C ALA A 502 7.95 1.74 19.48
N LEU A 503 9.11 1.17 19.10
CA LEU A 503 10.37 1.35 19.84
C LEU A 503 10.90 2.80 19.78
N ARG A 504 10.77 3.51 18.65
CA ARG A 504 11.16 4.92 18.54
C ARG A 504 10.27 5.83 19.39
N VAL A 505 8.94 5.66 19.28
CA VAL A 505 7.97 6.44 20.05
C VAL A 505 8.14 6.21 21.55
N ALA A 506 8.28 4.96 21.98
CA ALA A 506 8.52 4.64 23.39
C ALA A 506 9.84 5.23 23.91
N ARG A 507 10.90 5.24 23.11
CA ARG A 507 12.17 5.92 23.44
C ARG A 507 11.98 7.43 23.61
N ALA A 508 11.25 8.08 22.70
CA ALA A 508 10.98 9.51 22.79
C ALA A 508 10.19 9.86 24.06
N LEU A 509 9.09 9.16 24.32
CA LEU A 509 8.26 9.34 25.52
C LEU A 509 9.06 9.06 26.82
N GLY A 510 9.80 7.95 26.84
CA GLY A 510 10.64 7.56 27.98
C GLY A 510 11.75 8.57 28.30
N ARG A 511 12.36 9.17 27.27
CA ARG A 511 13.39 10.22 27.43
C ARG A 511 12.88 11.44 28.20
N HIS A 512 11.59 11.75 28.07
CA HIS A 512 10.91 12.88 28.71
C HIS A 512 10.13 12.50 29.97
N GLY A 513 10.47 11.38 30.60
CA GLY A 513 9.87 10.92 31.85
C GLY A 513 8.44 10.35 31.71
N MET A 514 7.89 10.26 30.50
CA MET A 514 6.53 9.77 30.23
C MET A 514 6.47 8.22 30.22
N ALA A 515 7.03 7.59 31.25
CA ALA A 515 7.26 6.15 31.31
C ALA A 515 5.97 5.32 31.23
N ALA A 516 4.83 5.83 31.71
CA ALA A 516 3.52 5.16 31.57
C ALA A 516 3.10 5.06 30.10
N ALA A 517 3.06 6.20 29.38
CA ALA A 517 2.72 6.24 27.96
C ALA A 517 3.70 5.44 27.08
N ALA A 518 4.99 5.46 27.43
CA ALA A 518 5.99 4.62 26.76
C ALA A 518 5.72 3.11 26.94
N LYS A 519 5.28 2.69 28.14
CA LYS A 519 4.89 1.29 28.42
C LYS A 519 3.58 0.89 27.74
N GLU A 520 2.60 1.79 27.64
CA GLU A 520 1.37 1.57 26.85
C GLU A 520 1.71 1.25 25.38
N VAL A 521 2.54 2.08 24.74
CA VAL A 521 2.99 1.90 23.35
C VAL A 521 3.73 0.58 23.15
N LEU A 522 4.68 0.26 24.04
CA LEU A 522 5.40 -1.02 23.96
C LEU A 522 4.47 -2.22 24.19
N GLY A 523 3.51 -2.11 25.11
CA GLY A 523 2.56 -3.17 25.42
C GLY A 523 1.69 -3.50 24.22
N ALA A 524 1.07 -2.49 23.61
CA ALA A 524 0.27 -2.65 22.40
C ALA A 524 1.10 -3.24 21.25
N GLY A 525 2.30 -2.70 21.00
CA GLY A 525 3.16 -3.17 19.91
C GLY A 525 3.68 -4.59 20.10
N PHE A 526 4.00 -4.99 21.33
CA PHE A 526 4.52 -6.33 21.66
C PHE A 526 3.54 -7.46 21.33
N LEU A 527 2.22 -7.21 21.47
CA LEU A 527 1.18 -8.21 21.18
C LEU A 527 1.15 -8.64 19.71
N HIS A 528 1.67 -7.82 18.79
CA HIS A 528 1.79 -8.15 17.37
C HIS A 528 3.10 -8.88 17.00
N GLN A 529 4.11 -8.87 17.88
CA GLN A 529 5.46 -9.36 17.55
C GLN A 529 5.59 -10.88 17.74
N ARG A 530 6.00 -11.57 16.67
CA ARG A 530 6.27 -13.02 16.63
C ARG A 530 7.75 -13.38 16.57
N ASP A 531 8.58 -12.45 16.11
CA ASP A 531 10.03 -12.63 16.02
C ASP A 531 10.67 -12.46 17.41
N ASP A 532 11.46 -13.46 17.83
CA ASP A 532 12.06 -13.49 19.17
C ASP A 532 13.11 -12.39 19.37
N ALA A 533 13.85 -12.00 18.32
CA ALA A 533 14.83 -10.92 18.41
C ALA A 533 14.16 -9.55 18.52
N VAL A 534 13.01 -9.35 17.86
CA VAL A 534 12.17 -8.15 18.04
C VAL A 534 11.54 -8.15 19.44
N ARG A 535 10.98 -9.27 19.90
CA ARG A 535 10.42 -9.42 21.27
C ARG A 535 11.47 -9.12 22.33
N ALA A 536 12.72 -9.54 22.13
CA ALA A 536 13.84 -9.22 23.01
C ALA A 536 14.14 -7.71 23.06
N GLN A 537 14.07 -6.99 21.93
CA GLN A 537 14.24 -5.52 21.91
C GLN A 537 13.15 -4.79 22.71
N PHE A 538 11.90 -5.24 22.63
CA PHE A 538 10.80 -4.72 23.45
C PHE A 538 11.06 -4.98 24.94
N ALA A 539 11.46 -6.19 25.31
CA ALA A 539 11.79 -6.54 26.70
C ALA A 539 12.94 -5.69 27.26
N GLN A 540 13.99 -5.43 26.46
CA GLN A 540 15.08 -4.52 26.82
C GLN A 540 14.60 -3.08 27.04
N MET A 541 13.71 -2.57 26.19
CA MET A 541 13.14 -1.22 26.36
C MET A 541 12.24 -1.14 27.61
N PHE A 542 11.41 -2.17 27.87
CA PHE A 542 10.63 -2.25 29.11
C PHE A 542 11.52 -2.25 30.36
N ALA A 543 12.63 -3.00 30.36
CA ALA A 543 13.59 -3.00 31.44
C ALA A 543 14.24 -1.62 31.64
N ALA A 544 14.62 -0.94 30.55
CA ALA A 544 15.18 0.41 30.60
C ALA A 544 14.20 1.45 31.18
N LEU A 545 12.89 1.32 30.90
CA LEU A 545 11.82 2.16 31.48
C LEU A 545 11.44 1.81 32.93
N ASN A 546 11.98 0.72 33.47
CA ASN A 546 11.79 0.30 34.86
C ASN A 546 13.05 0.54 35.73
N ALA A 547 14.20 0.80 35.12
CA ALA A 547 15.41 1.15 35.85
C ALA A 547 15.22 2.47 36.62
N PRO A 548 15.67 2.57 37.88
CA PRO A 548 15.63 3.84 38.61
C PRO A 548 16.46 4.87 37.84
N ALA A 549 15.92 6.09 37.72
CA ALA A 549 16.59 7.17 37.01
C ALA A 549 17.99 7.39 37.61
N ARG A 550 19.03 7.13 36.80
CA ARG A 550 20.41 7.44 37.20
C ARG A 550 20.47 8.94 37.50
N ARG A 551 20.79 9.28 38.75
CA ARG A 551 21.12 10.67 39.11
C ARG A 551 22.28 11.11 38.21
N PRO A 552 22.22 12.29 37.58
CA PRO A 552 23.39 12.83 36.91
C PRO A 552 24.47 13.11 37.96
N GLU A 553 25.70 12.72 37.63
CA GLU A 553 26.93 13.23 38.25
C GLU A 553 27.33 14.55 37.57
#